data_AF-A0A9X1CCP0-F1
#
_entry.id   AF-A0A9X1CCP0-F1
#
_cell.length_a   1.000
_cell.length_b   1.000
_cell.length_c   1.000
_cell.angle_alpha   90.00
_cell.angle_beta   90.00
_cell.angle_gamma   90.00
#
_symmetry.space_group_name_H-M   'P 1'
#
loop_
_entity.id
_entity.type
_entity.pdbx_description
1 polymer ?
#
loop_
_entity_poly.entity_id
_entity_poly.type
_entity_poly.pdbx_seq_one_letter_code
_entity_poly.pdbx_strand_id
1 'polypeptide(L)'
;MKTIFHNITAIFMAFAVLISTLSFSVDMHYCGDTLVDVAVFKDAEACVMDNMQTTPYESSITKQGCCTDHKVVVNGQDELQSSPDQLSVDHQLFITTFAYVYQHLLFESLPKQIIPFQDYHPPILVTDMQLEYDTFLI
;
A
#
# COMPACT_ATOMS: atom_id res chain seq x y z
N MET A 1 7.53 7.06 -19.14
CA MET A 1 6.56 6.60 -18.12
C MET A 1 5.92 5.24 -18.45
N LYS A 2 5.47 4.96 -19.69
CA LYS A 2 4.85 3.67 -20.06
C LYS A 2 5.69 2.42 -19.75
N THR A 3 7.00 2.45 -19.99
CA THR A 3 7.91 1.32 -19.75
C THR A 3 8.13 1.04 -18.26
N ILE A 4 8.26 2.09 -17.45
CA ILE A 4 8.41 1.97 -15.98
C ILE A 4 7.14 1.36 -15.38
N PHE A 5 5.96 1.84 -15.78
CA PHE A 5 4.69 1.29 -15.32
C PHE A 5 4.53 -0.19 -15.70
N HIS A 6 4.86 -0.55 -16.95
CA HIS A 6 4.82 -1.96 -17.38
C HIS A 6 5.74 -2.86 -16.55
N ASN A 7 6.97 -2.43 -16.27
CA ASN A 7 7.92 -3.21 -15.47
C ASN A 7 7.44 -3.38 -14.02
N ILE A 8 6.86 -2.34 -13.41
CA ILE A 8 6.28 -2.40 -12.06
C ILE A 8 5.12 -3.39 -12.03
N THR A 9 4.20 -3.30 -12.99
CA THR A 9 3.05 -4.21 -13.08
C THR A 9 3.49 -5.65 -13.33
N ALA A 10 4.52 -5.88 -14.15
CA ALA A 10 5.06 -7.21 -14.40
C ALA A 10 5.68 -7.83 -13.14
N ILE A 11 6.47 -7.05 -12.39
CA ILE A 11 7.05 -7.48 -11.12
C ILE A 11 5.95 -7.78 -10.09
N PHE A 12 4.95 -6.91 -9.98
CA PHE A 12 3.82 -7.10 -9.07
C PHE A 12 3.03 -8.38 -9.40
N MET A 13 2.74 -8.62 -10.68
CA MET A 13 2.08 -9.84 -11.13
C MET A 13 2.93 -11.09 -10.83
N ALA A 14 4.24 -11.03 -11.01
CA ALA A 14 5.14 -12.14 -10.68
C ALA A 14 5.08 -12.49 -9.18
N PHE A 15 5.11 -11.48 -8.30
CA PHE A 15 4.98 -11.70 -6.85
C PHE A 15 3.59 -12.21 -6.46
N ALA A 16 2.52 -11.67 -7.06
CA ALA A 16 1.16 -12.12 -6.80
C ALA A 16 0.97 -13.60 -7.15
N VAL A 17 1.45 -14.02 -8.32
CA VAL A 17 1.43 -15.44 -8.73
C VAL A 17 2.26 -16.29 -7.78
N LEU A 18 3.50 -15.87 -7.48
CA LEU A 18 4.41 -16.61 -6.61
C LEU A 18 3.81 -16.83 -5.20
N ILE A 19 3.24 -15.79 -4.58
CA ILE A 19 2.61 -15.90 -3.26
C ILE A 19 1.35 -16.77 -3.31
N SER A 20 0.58 -16.70 -4.40
CA SER A 20 -0.65 -17.49 -4.57
C SER A 20 -0.39 -18.98 -4.78
N THR A 21 0.73 -19.35 -5.43
CA THR A 21 1.06 -20.76 -5.74
C THR A 21 1.90 -21.43 -4.66
N LEU A 22 2.57 -20.68 -3.80
CA LEU A 22 3.40 -21.26 -2.74
C LEU A 22 2.54 -21.71 -1.55
N SER A 23 2.61 -22.99 -1.22
CA SER A 23 2.11 -23.52 0.05
C SER A 23 3.10 -23.21 1.16
N PHE A 24 2.62 -22.64 2.26
CA PHE A 24 3.45 -22.35 3.43
C PHE A 24 2.78 -22.81 4.72
N SER A 25 3.58 -23.33 5.65
CA SER A 25 3.13 -23.66 7.01
C SER A 25 3.54 -22.56 7.96
N VAL A 26 2.60 -22.16 8.82
CA VAL A 26 2.80 -21.24 9.94
C VAL A 26 2.70 -22.06 11.21
N ASP A 27 3.79 -22.16 11.96
CA ASP A 27 3.82 -22.75 13.29
C ASP A 27 3.70 -21.62 14.32
N MET A 28 2.77 -21.76 15.26
CA MET A 28 2.47 -20.78 16.29
C MET A 28 2.63 -21.46 17.66
N HIS A 29 3.49 -20.93 18.51
CA HIS A 29 3.65 -21.40 19.89
C HIS A 29 2.80 -20.54 20.83
N TYR A 30 1.93 -21.18 21.60
CA TYR A 30 1.11 -20.54 22.64
C TYR A 30 1.52 -21.03 24.02
N CYS A 31 1.61 -20.12 24.98
CA CYS A 31 1.77 -20.43 26.40
C CYS A 31 0.53 -19.94 27.14
N GLY A 32 -0.36 -20.86 27.50
CA GLY A 32 -1.71 -20.55 27.98
C GLY A 32 -2.54 -19.87 26.89
N ASP A 33 -3.04 -18.67 27.18
CA ASP A 33 -3.82 -17.87 26.23
C ASP A 33 -2.98 -16.87 25.42
N THR A 34 -1.64 -16.90 25.59
CA THR A 34 -0.73 -15.91 24.99
C THR A 34 0.09 -16.51 23.85
N LEU A 35 0.10 -15.86 22.69
CA LEU A 35 0.98 -16.20 21.58
C LEU A 35 2.39 -15.67 21.86
N VAL A 36 3.37 -16.56 21.81
CA VAL A 36 4.76 -16.23 22.18
C VAL A 36 5.70 -16.26 20.99
N ASP A 37 5.46 -17.13 20.01
CA ASP A 37 6.26 -17.15 18.79
C ASP A 37 5.44 -17.59 17.56
N VAL A 38 5.84 -17.08 16.39
CA VAL A 38 5.29 -17.46 15.09
C VAL A 38 6.43 -17.64 14.11
N ALA A 39 6.55 -18.83 13.55
CA ALA A 39 7.53 -19.16 12.53
C ALA A 39 6.86 -19.59 11.23
N VAL A 40 7.44 -19.17 10.11
CA VAL A 40 6.97 -19.51 8.76
C VAL A 40 8.03 -20.40 8.12
N PHE A 41 7.63 -21.59 7.64
CA PHE A 41 8.49 -22.66 7.12
C PHE A 41 9.48 -23.30 8.11
N LYS A 42 9.52 -22.84 9.35
CA LYS A 42 10.31 -23.38 10.44
C LYS A 42 9.41 -23.58 11.66
N ASP A 43 9.83 -24.45 12.56
CA ASP A 43 9.12 -24.65 13.82
C ASP A 43 9.30 -23.41 14.72
N ALA A 44 8.24 -23.02 15.43
CA ALA A 44 8.27 -21.92 16.39
C ALA A 44 9.17 -22.28 17.58
N GLU A 45 9.90 -21.31 18.10
CA GLU A 45 10.84 -21.53 19.19
C GLU A 45 10.07 -21.78 20.50
N ALA A 46 10.25 -22.99 21.06
CA ALA A 46 9.63 -23.37 22.32
C ALA A 46 10.13 -22.47 23.46
N CYS A 47 9.24 -22.13 24.39
CA CYS A 47 9.59 -21.36 25.58
C CYS A 47 10.81 -21.94 26.30
N VAL A 48 11.77 -21.08 26.66
CA VAL A 48 13.06 -21.43 27.32
C VAL A 48 12.89 -22.30 28.57
N MET A 49 11.71 -22.32 29.18
CA MET A 49 11.40 -23.17 30.34
C MET A 49 11.23 -24.66 30.03
N ASP A 50 10.92 -25.07 28.80
CA ASP A 50 10.79 -26.50 28.45
C ASP A 50 12.14 -27.22 28.36
N ASN A 51 13.24 -26.48 28.16
CA ASN A 51 14.57 -27.04 27.98
C ASN A 51 15.44 -27.05 29.26
N MET A 52 14.94 -26.53 30.39
CA MET A 52 15.66 -26.63 31.66
C MET A 52 15.37 -27.99 32.32
N GLN A 53 16.28 -28.94 32.10
CA GLN A 53 16.34 -30.18 32.88
C GLN A 53 16.30 -29.86 34.38
N THR A 54 15.27 -30.39 35.02
CA THR A 54 14.98 -30.31 36.45
C THR A 54 16.20 -30.70 37.28
N THR A 55 16.75 -29.74 38.03
CA THR A 55 17.51 -30.06 39.24
C THR A 55 16.52 -30.47 40.34
N PRO A 56 16.88 -31.43 41.21
CA PRO A 56 15.93 -32.04 42.13
C PRO A 56 15.74 -31.13 43.34
N TYR A 57 14.76 -30.23 43.27
CA TYR A 57 14.17 -29.68 44.48
C TYR A 57 12.66 -29.88 44.44
N GLU A 58 12.17 -30.61 45.43
CA GLU A 58 10.77 -30.91 45.66
C GLU A 58 9.91 -29.65 45.55
N SER A 59 9.18 -29.54 44.45
CA SER A 59 7.87 -28.95 44.47
C SER A 59 7.00 -29.76 43.53
N SER A 60 6.15 -30.58 44.15
CA SER A 60 5.14 -31.43 43.53
C SER A 60 4.05 -30.56 42.90
N ILE A 61 4.39 -29.86 41.83
CA ILE A 61 3.42 -29.37 40.86
C ILE A 61 3.82 -29.98 39.55
N THR A 62 3.27 -31.17 39.28
CA THR A 62 3.13 -31.68 37.92
C THR A 62 2.25 -30.66 37.18
N LYS A 63 2.83 -29.58 36.68
CA LYS A 63 2.14 -28.58 35.87
C LYS A 63 1.82 -29.28 34.55
N GLN A 64 0.59 -29.76 34.45
CA GLN A 64 -0.01 -30.19 33.20
C GLN A 64 0.27 -29.11 32.14
N GLY A 65 0.81 -29.54 30.99
CA GLY A 65 1.44 -28.67 29.98
C GLY A 65 0.64 -27.42 29.66
N CYS A 66 1.25 -26.25 29.90
CA CYS A 66 0.66 -24.95 29.61
C CYS A 66 0.93 -24.50 28.17
N CYS A 67 1.96 -25.06 27.54
CA CYS A 67 2.37 -24.70 26.19
C CYS A 67 1.63 -25.57 25.15
N THR A 68 1.10 -24.96 24.11
CA THR A 68 0.42 -25.65 23.00
C THR A 68 0.94 -25.10 21.68
N ASP A 69 1.35 -26.01 20.80
CA ASP A 69 1.77 -25.70 19.43
C ASP A 69 0.59 -25.84 18.47
N HIS A 70 0.38 -24.82 17.65
CA HIS A 70 -0.63 -24.80 16.60
C HIS A 70 0.05 -24.61 15.24
N LYS A 71 -0.08 -25.62 14.37
CA LYS A 71 0.41 -25.56 13.00
C LYS A 71 -0.74 -25.33 12.03
N VAL A 72 -0.68 -24.24 11.29
CA VAL A 72 -1.62 -23.92 10.21
C VAL A 72 -0.90 -24.08 8.88
N VAL A 73 -1.38 -24.99 8.05
CA VAL A 73 -0.86 -25.17 6.69
C VAL A 73 -1.76 -24.40 5.73
N VAL A 74 -1.20 -23.38 5.08
CA VAL A 74 -1.85 -22.67 3.99
C VAL A 74 -1.45 -23.36 2.69
N ASN A 75 -2.39 -24.10 2.10
CA ASN A 75 -2.18 -24.71 0.79
C ASN A 75 -2.27 -23.63 -0.28
N GLY A 76 -1.21 -23.49 -1.07
CA GLY A 76 -1.18 -22.67 -2.27
C GLY A 76 -2.10 -23.23 -3.34
N GLN A 77 -2.44 -22.41 -4.32
CA GLN A 77 -3.33 -22.78 -5.41
C GLN A 77 -2.57 -23.61 -6.46
N ASP A 78 -2.90 -24.90 -6.60
CA ASP A 78 -2.30 -25.80 -7.60
C ASP A 78 -2.82 -25.55 -9.03
N GLU A 79 -4.12 -25.27 -9.17
CA GLU A 79 -4.75 -24.87 -10.43
C GLU A 79 -5.39 -23.49 -10.30
N LEU A 80 -4.93 -22.54 -11.11
CA LEU A 80 -5.60 -21.26 -11.32
C LEU A 80 -7.00 -21.55 -11.87
N GLN A 81 -8.04 -21.41 -11.04
CA GLN A 81 -9.42 -21.47 -11.52
C GLN A 81 -9.61 -20.33 -12.54
N SER A 82 -9.59 -20.69 -13.82
CA SER A 82 -9.70 -19.75 -14.93
C SER A 82 -11.13 -19.28 -15.17
N SER A 83 -12.05 -19.54 -14.23
CA SER A 83 -13.33 -18.85 -14.19
C SER A 83 -13.06 -17.48 -13.57
N PRO A 84 -12.90 -16.39 -14.36
CA PRO A 84 -13.05 -15.08 -13.78
C PRO A 84 -14.40 -15.10 -13.07
N ASP A 85 -14.40 -14.81 -11.77
CA ASP A 85 -15.65 -14.51 -11.09
C ASP A 85 -16.36 -13.49 -11.97
N GLN A 86 -17.50 -13.90 -12.55
CA GLN A 86 -18.21 -13.07 -13.49
C GLN A 86 -18.64 -11.85 -12.69
N LEU A 87 -17.95 -10.74 -12.92
CA LEU A 87 -18.25 -9.49 -12.26
C LEU A 87 -19.72 -9.19 -12.54
N SER A 88 -20.58 -9.28 -11.51
CA SER A 88 -22.00 -9.02 -11.68
C SER A 88 -22.20 -7.65 -12.32
N VAL A 89 -23.26 -7.52 -13.12
CA VAL A 89 -23.64 -6.26 -13.77
C VAL A 89 -23.68 -5.11 -12.77
N ASP A 90 -24.12 -5.37 -11.53
CA ASP A 90 -24.16 -4.37 -10.45
C ASP A 90 -22.77 -3.87 -10.04
N HIS A 91 -21.78 -4.76 -9.97
CA HIS A 91 -20.40 -4.38 -9.67
C HIS A 91 -19.78 -3.57 -10.80
N GLN A 92 -20.07 -3.94 -12.05
CA GLN A 92 -19.60 -3.20 -13.21
C GLN A 92 -20.25 -1.80 -13.25
N LEU A 93 -21.54 -1.70 -12.95
CA LEU A 93 -22.25 -0.42 -12.85
C LEU A 93 -21.67 0.45 -11.72
N PHE A 94 -21.40 -0.12 -10.55
CA PHE A 94 -20.79 0.60 -9.44
C PHE A 94 -19.40 1.13 -9.79
N ILE A 95 -18.52 0.29 -10.34
CA ILE A 95 -17.14 0.69 -10.66
C ILE A 95 -17.13 1.79 -11.74
N THR A 96 -17.96 1.64 -12.78
CA THR A 96 -18.03 2.62 -13.87
C THR A 96 -18.61 3.96 -13.42
N THR A 97 -19.69 3.95 -12.63
CA THR A 97 -20.27 5.17 -12.07
C THR A 97 -19.32 5.85 -11.09
N PHE A 98 -18.65 5.08 -10.22
CA PHE A 98 -17.64 5.59 -9.31
C PHE A 98 -16.48 6.25 -10.07
N ALA A 99 -15.91 5.59 -11.08
CA ALA A 99 -14.82 6.13 -11.89
C ALA A 99 -15.24 7.39 -12.64
N TYR A 100 -16.46 7.43 -13.18
CA TYR A 100 -17.02 8.59 -13.87
C TYR A 100 -17.15 9.79 -12.92
N VAL A 101 -17.78 9.59 -11.75
CA VAL A 101 -17.94 10.65 -10.75
C VAL A 101 -16.58 11.11 -10.25
N TYR A 102 -15.67 10.20 -9.92
CA TYR A 102 -14.33 10.56 -9.45
C TYR A 102 -13.58 11.42 -10.48
N GLN A 103 -13.62 11.05 -11.76
CA GLN A 103 -12.93 11.78 -12.82
C GLN A 103 -13.54 13.18 -13.05
N HIS A 104 -14.87 13.31 -13.02
CA HIS A 104 -15.54 14.57 -13.33
C HIS A 104 -15.71 15.50 -12.13
N LEU A 105 -15.83 14.96 -10.92
CA LEU A 105 -16.07 15.74 -9.70
C LEU A 105 -14.78 16.27 -9.06
N LEU A 106 -13.68 15.51 -9.09
CA LEU A 106 -12.40 15.95 -8.50
C LEU A 106 -11.55 16.79 -9.46
N PHE A 107 -11.82 16.70 -10.77
CA PHE A 107 -11.10 17.45 -11.79
C PHE A 107 -12.06 18.33 -12.59
N GLU A 108 -12.78 19.22 -11.90
CA GLU A 108 -13.35 20.37 -12.57
C GLU A 108 -12.18 21.25 -13.03
N SER A 109 -11.78 21.11 -14.30
CA SER A 109 -10.73 21.96 -14.85
C SER A 109 -11.27 23.38 -14.86
N LEU A 110 -10.75 24.25 -13.97
CA LEU A 110 -11.09 25.65 -14.03
C LEU A 110 -10.76 26.16 -15.45
N PRO A 111 -11.67 26.93 -16.08
CA PRO A 111 -11.37 27.51 -17.37
C PRO A 111 -10.04 28.26 -17.25
N LYS A 112 -9.13 28.00 -18.19
CA LYS A 112 -7.84 28.67 -18.25
C LYS A 112 -8.12 30.18 -18.18
N GLN A 113 -7.69 30.85 -17.10
CA GLN A 113 -7.90 32.28 -16.95
C GLN A 113 -7.15 32.97 -18.10
N ILE A 114 -7.89 33.50 -19.07
CA ILE A 114 -7.32 34.29 -20.14
C ILE A 114 -7.00 35.65 -19.54
N ILE A 115 -5.72 35.89 -19.24
CA ILE A 115 -5.23 37.21 -18.84
C ILE A 115 -4.89 37.95 -20.13
N PRO A 116 -5.67 39.00 -20.52
CA PRO A 116 -5.32 39.80 -21.68
C PRO A 116 -3.94 40.40 -21.46
N PHE A 117 -3.09 40.39 -22.49
CA PHE A 117 -1.77 41.04 -22.46
C PHE A 117 -0.79 40.44 -21.44
N GLN A 118 -0.94 39.17 -21.04
CA GLN A 118 -0.01 38.50 -20.12
C GLN A 118 1.47 38.60 -20.57
N ASP A 119 1.71 38.50 -21.87
CA ASP A 119 3.04 38.56 -22.47
C ASP A 119 3.37 39.94 -23.07
N TYR A 120 2.54 40.96 -22.81
CA TYR A 120 2.79 42.31 -23.30
C TYR A 120 3.76 43.03 -22.37
N HIS A 121 4.94 43.33 -22.88
CA HIS A 121 5.81 44.30 -22.24
C HIS A 121 5.34 45.70 -22.63
N PRO A 122 4.91 46.54 -21.67
CA PRO A 122 4.51 47.90 -21.98
C PRO A 122 5.68 48.64 -22.64
N PRO A 123 5.40 49.43 -23.69
CA PRO A 123 6.42 50.24 -24.33
C PRO A 123 6.99 51.21 -23.30
N ILE A 124 8.27 51.53 -23.44
CA ILE A 124 8.92 52.55 -22.63
C ILE A 124 8.17 53.86 -22.90
N LEU A 125 7.49 54.37 -21.88
CA LEU A 125 6.85 55.68 -21.94
C LEU A 125 7.96 56.72 -22.01
N VAL A 126 8.12 57.33 -23.18
CA VAL A 126 9.00 58.49 -23.35
C VAL A 126 8.16 59.71 -23.01
N THR A 127 8.26 60.17 -21.76
CA THR A 127 7.71 61.46 -21.35
C THR A 127 8.74 62.56 -21.62
N ASP A 128 8.26 63.72 -22.03
CA ASP A 128 9.10 64.90 -22.13
C ASP A 128 9.45 65.38 -20.71
N MET A 129 10.73 65.30 -20.35
CA MET A 129 11.18 65.72 -19.03
C MET A 129 10.92 67.21 -18.77
N GLN A 130 10.94 68.06 -19.79
CA GLN A 130 10.66 69.49 -19.62
C GLN A 130 9.18 69.73 -19.32
N LEU A 131 8.30 68.93 -19.93
CA LEU A 131 6.86 68.97 -19.68
C LEU A 131 6.49 68.34 -18.33
N GLU A 132 7.18 67.26 -17.94
CA GLU A 132 6.96 66.57 -16.65
C GLU A 132 7.38 67.44 -15.46
N TYR A 133 8.46 68.21 -15.62
CA TYR A 133 9.00 69.08 -14.57
C TYR A 133 8.68 70.56 -14.78
N ASP A 134 7.75 70.91 -15.68
CA ASP A 134 7.40 72.29 -16.06
C ASP A 134 8.63 73.22 -16.23
N THR A 135 9.73 72.66 -16.75
CA THR A 135 11.01 73.36 -16.84
C THR A 135 11.24 73.81 -18.27
N PHE A 136 10.82 75.03 -18.56
CA PHE A 136 10.99 75.65 -19.88
C PHE A 136 12.25 76.55 -19.88
N LEU A 137 13.05 76.43 -20.93
CA LEU A 137 14.12 77.40 -21.20
C LEU A 137 13.46 78.75 -21.54
N ILE A 138 13.81 79.78 -20.76
CA ILE A 138 13.50 81.18 -21.07
C ILE A 138 14.65 81.76 -21.90
#